data_AF-A0A382FN85-F1
#
_entry.id   AF-A0A382FN85-F1
#
_cell.length_a   1.000
_cell.length_b   1.000
_cell.length_c   1.000
_cell.angle_alpha   90.00
_cell.angle_beta   90.00
_cell.angle_gamma   90.00
#
_symmetry.space_group_name_H-M   'P 1'
#
loop_
_entity.id
_entity.type
_entity.pdbx_description
1 polymer ?
#
loop_
_entity_poly.entity_id
_entity_poly.type
_entity_poly.pdbx_seq_one_letter_code
_entity_poly.pdbx_strand_id
1 'polypeptide(L)' 'MTKLNSIGIDKDPKNTLLVVAMSGGVDSSTVAGIMKQEGYKVIGITLKLYDDTKITSKSRQCCA' A
#
# COMPACT_ATOMS: atom_id res chain seq x y z
N MET A 1 26.73 -14.25 -8.09
CA MET A 1 25.48 -14.34 -7.33
C MET A 1 24.69 -13.07 -7.58
N THR A 2 23.43 -13.20 -7.97
CA THR A 2 22.59 -12.05 -8.25
C THR A 2 22.06 -11.45 -6.95
N LYS A 3 22.18 -10.14 -6.77
CA LYS A 3 21.74 -9.47 -5.53
C LYS A 3 20.24 -9.23 -5.60
N LEU A 4 19.48 -10.00 -4.83
CA LEU A 4 18.04 -9.77 -4.65
C LEU A 4 17.80 -8.53 -3.78
N ASN A 5 16.71 -7.81 -4.06
CA ASN A 5 16.23 -6.73 -3.20
C ASN A 5 15.47 -7.27 -1.97
N SER A 6 14.99 -6.38 -1.10
CA SER A 6 14.32 -6.75 0.16
C SER A 6 13.03 -7.57 -0.03
N ILE A 7 12.42 -7.55 -1.22
CA ILE A 7 11.23 -8.35 -1.57
C ILE A 7 11.56 -9.58 -2.43
N GLY A 8 12.85 -9.94 -2.56
CA GLY A 8 13.28 -11.17 -3.24
C GLY A 8 13.30 -11.08 -4.77
N ILE A 9 13.27 -9.88 -5.34
CA ILE A 9 13.31 -9.66 -6.80
C ILE A 9 14.73 -9.27 -7.23
N ASP A 10 15.19 -9.84 -8.34
CA ASP A 10 16.41 -9.43 -9.03
C ASP A 10 16.22 -8.10 -9.78
N LYS A 11 16.07 -7.02 -9.01
CA LYS A 11 15.93 -5.66 -9.54
C LYS A 11 16.26 -4.64 -8.45
N ASP A 12 16.97 -3.58 -8.81
CA ASP A 12 17.20 -2.45 -7.90
C ASP A 12 15.85 -1.86 -7.42
N PRO A 13 15.67 -1.57 -6.11
CA PRO A 13 14.46 -0.94 -5.57
C PRO A 13 13.99 0.28 -6.37
N LYS A 14 14.91 1.16 -6.79
CA LYS A 14 14.56 2.40 -7.53
C LYS A 14 13.94 2.12 -8.90
N ASN A 15 14.26 0.96 -9.47
CA ASN A 15 13.75 0.50 -10.76
C ASN A 15 12.52 -0.40 -10.58
N THR A 16 12.12 -0.71 -9.35
CA THR A 16 11.00 -1.58 -9.03
C THR A 16 9.77 -0.74 -8.70
N LEU A 17 8.73 -0.85 -9.54
CA LEU A 17 7.43 -0.26 -9.27
C LEU A 17 6.67 -1.17 -8.31
N LEU A 18 6.34 -0.65 -7.14
CA LEU A 18 5.59 -1.36 -6.12
C LEU A 18 4.21 -0.71 -5.96
N VAL A 19 3.16 -1.47 -6.29
CA VAL A 19 1.78 -1.01 -6.20
C VAL A 19 1.16 -1.57 -4.92
N VAL A 20 0.77 -0.69 -3.99
CA VAL A 20 0.18 -1.07 -2.71
C VAL A 20 -1.34 -0.93 -2.80
N ALA A 21 -2.07 -2.00 -2.50
CA ALA A 21 -3.51 -1.90 -2.26
C ALA A 21 -3.77 -1.19 -0.92
N MET A 22 -4.17 0.07 -1.00
CA MET A 22 -4.42 0.96 0.12
C MET A 22 -5.87 0.83 0.58
N SER A 23 -6.08 0.09 1.67
CA SER A 23 -7.41 -0.05 2.31
C SER A 23 -7.83 1.19 3.10
N GLY A 24 -6.91 2.11 3.36
CA GLY A 24 -7.08 3.24 4.28
C GLY A 24 -6.68 2.91 5.73
N GLY A 25 -6.32 1.65 6.02
CA GLY A 25 -5.82 1.23 7.33
C GLY A 25 -4.33 1.53 7.54
N VAL A 26 -3.90 1.49 8.80
CA VAL A 26 -2.50 1.74 9.23
C VAL A 26 -1.52 0.73 8.64
N ASP A 27 -1.92 -0.53 8.47
CA ASP A 27 -1.03 -1.58 7.94
C ASP A 27 -0.58 -1.26 6.51
N SER A 28 -1.56 -0.99 5.62
CA SER A 28 -1.27 -0.62 4.22
C SER A 28 -0.43 0.66 4.12
N SER A 29 -0.69 1.63 5.00
CA SER A 29 0.06 2.88 5.08
C SER A 29 1.50 2.65 5.55
N THR A 30 1.70 1.74 6.51
CA THR A 30 3.02 1.39 7.06
C THR A 30 3.87 0.69 6.00
N VAL A 31 3.30 -0.26 5.26
CA VAL A 31 3.99 -0.91 4.13
C VAL A 31 4.40 0.11 3.08
N ALA A 32 3.51 1.01 2.67
CA ALA A 32 3.83 2.05 1.70
C ALA A 32 4.98 2.97 2.18
N GLY A 33 4.97 3.34 3.47
CA GLY A 33 6.02 4.14 4.09
C GLY A 33 7.38 3.44 4.11
N ILE A 34 7.44 2.20 4.59
CA ILE A 34 8.67 1.41 4.65
C ILE A 34 9.25 1.19 3.25
N MET A 35 8.44 0.77 2.28
CA MET A 35 8.89 0.56 0.90
C MET A 35 9.39 1.86 0.26
N LYS A 36 8.75 3.00 0.56
CA LYS A 36 9.23 4.31 0.08
C LYS A 36 10.60 4.67 0.69
N GLN A 37 10.81 4.41 1.98
CA GLN A 37 12.08 4.63 2.68
C GLN A 37 13.20 3.72 2.16
N GLU A 38 12.87 2.48 1.77
CA GLU A 38 13.80 1.53 1.13
C GLU A 38 14.16 1.91 -0.31
N GLY A 39 13.56 2.98 -0.87
CA GLY A 39 13.91 3.53 -2.17
C GLY A 39 13.08 2.98 -3.34
N TYR A 40 11.99 2.26 -3.06
CA TYR A 40 11.08 1.79 -4.12
C TYR A 40 10.28 2.93 -4.76
N LYS A 41 9.91 2.74 -6.03
CA LYS A 41 8.89 3.56 -6.67
C LYS A 41 7.52 3.05 -6.22
N VAL A 42 6.97 3.64 -5.17
CA VAL A 42 5.68 3.23 -4.57
C VAL A 42 4.50 3.98 -5.19
N ILE A 43 3.44 3.27 -5.55
CA ILE A 43 2.12 3.82 -5.92
C ILE A 43 1.06 3.17 -5.02
N GLY A 44 0.29 3.98 -4.30
CA GLY A 44 -0.88 3.51 -3.57
C GLY A 44 -2.13 3.50 -4.46
N ILE A 45 -2.90 2.42 -4.44
CA ILE A 45 -4.19 2.32 -5.11
C ILE A 45 -5.28 1.95 -4.11
N THR A 46 -6.38 2.70 -4.10
CA THR A 46 -7.58 2.31 -3.34
C THR A 46 -8.60 1.75 -4.31
N LEU A 47 -9.03 0.52 -4.05
CA LEU A 47 -10.05 -0.16 -4.85
C LEU A 47 -11.42 0.11 -4.23
N LYS A 48 -12.34 0.68 -5.00
CA LYS A 48 -13.75 0.75 -4.63
C LYS A 48 -14.41 -0.57 -5.03
N LEU A 49 -14.56 -1.47 -4.07
CA LEU A 49 -15.09 -2.82 -4.30
C LEU A 49 -16.60 -2.94 -4.05
N TYR A 50 -17.23 -1.91 -3.48
CA TYR A 50 -18.67 -1.88 -3.18
C TYR A 50 -19.28 -0.54 -3.60
N ASP A 51 -20.54 -0.57 -4.05
CA ASP A 51 -21.33 0.63 -4.31
C ASP A 51 -21.85 1.22 -2.99
N ASP A 52 -21.72 2.54 -2.84
CA ASP A 52 -22.08 3.31 -1.65
C ASP A 52 -23.60 3.49 -1.47
N THR A 53 -24.43 2.49 -1.77
CA THR A 53 -25.89 2.55 -1.56
C THR A 53 -26.33 2.15 -0.15
N LYS A 54 -25.40 1.83 0.76
CA LYS A 54 -25.72 1.58 2.16
C LYS A 54 -25.65 2.86 2.99
N ILE A 55 -26.81 3.35 3.38
CA ILE A 55 -27.00 4.34 4.46
C ILE A 55 -26.25 3.82 5.69
N THR A 56 -25.10 4.41 5.99
CA THR A 56 -24.28 3.99 7.13
C THR A 56 -24.90 4.53 8.42
N SER A 57 -25.52 3.63 9.19
CA SER A 57 -25.84 3.89 10.59
C SER A 57 -24.54 4.20 11.34
N LYS A 58 -24.38 5.46 11.77
CA LYS A 58 -23.34 6.03 12.65
C LYS A 58 -22.13 5.10 12.90
N SER A 59 -21.08 5.24 12.08
CA SER A 59 -19.86 4.45 12.23
C SER A 59 -19.04 4.91 13.44
N ARG A 60 -18.79 4.01 14.39
CA ARG A 60 -17.72 4.13 15.38
C ARG A 60 -16.38 3.86 14.70
N GLN A 61 -15.84 4.87 14.03
CA GLN A 61 -14.50 4.81 13.45
C GLN A 61 -13.52 5.49 14.42
N CYS A 62 -12.33 4.92 14.60
CA CYS A 62 -11.33 5.46 15.53
C CYS A 62 -10.61 6.73 15.02
N CYS A 63 -10.91 7.17 13.80
CA CYS A 63 -10.35 8.37 13.18
C CYS A 63 -11.42 9.11 12.36
N ALA A 64 -12.48 9.55 13.04
CA ALA A 64 -13.32 10.64 12.57
C ALA A 64 -12.87 11.94 13.25
#